data_AF-A0A1N7H5R1-F1
#
_entry.id   AF-A0A1N7H5R1-F1
#
_cell.length_a   1.000
_cell.length_b   1.000
_cell.length_c   1.000
_cell.angle_alpha   90.00
_cell.angle_beta   90.00
_cell.angle_gamma   90.00
#
_symmetry.space_group_name_H-M   'P 1'
#
loop_
_entity.id
_entity.type
_entity.pdbx_description
1 polymer ?
#
loop_
_entity_poly.entity_id
_entity_poly.type
_entity_poly.pdbx_seq_one_letter_code
_entity_poly.pdbx_strand_id
1 'polypeptide(L)'
;MAITPRPNIRIFTGTLYRHFPTREALAEAVYHGEVAALCDRARRLQATLPTAEALATFLRGMVDHIDAHQGLARTLATLMAAGSGALAEGSRALEQAVTDLVAAAVKDGAVRDDVDAGAVMMALHGIGAAHDRPAWRAEADGVITLVLDGLRRSGSGDGQREHEQDSAGTALRRHPLPPPAGGQ
;
A
#
# COMPACT_ATOMS: atom_id res chain seq x y z
N MET A 1 -31.94 5.37 45.97
CA MET A 1 -30.63 4.83 45.56
C MET A 1 -30.78 3.31 45.47
N ALA A 2 -31.04 2.79 44.27
CA ALA A 2 -31.21 1.35 44.01
C ALA A 2 -30.37 0.98 42.79
N ILE A 3 -29.46 0.03 42.99
CA ILE A 3 -28.46 -0.42 42.01
C ILE A 3 -29.08 -1.60 41.27
N THR A 4 -29.52 -1.39 40.03
CA THR A 4 -30.02 -2.48 39.18
C THR A 4 -28.84 -3.16 38.49
N PRO A 5 -28.67 -4.50 38.60
CA PRO A 5 -27.60 -5.20 37.91
C PRO A 5 -27.87 -5.24 36.40
N ARG A 6 -26.85 -4.88 35.59
CA ARG A 6 -26.88 -5.04 34.13
C ARG A 6 -26.78 -6.54 33.79
N PRO A 7 -27.64 -7.08 32.91
CA PRO A 7 -27.46 -8.44 32.43
C PRO A 7 -26.23 -8.50 31.51
N ASN A 8 -25.20 -9.23 31.95
CA ASN A 8 -24.12 -9.67 31.08
C ASN A 8 -24.72 -10.65 30.06
N ILE A 9 -24.93 -10.19 28.83
CA ILE A 9 -25.27 -11.04 27.70
C ILE A 9 -24.01 -11.87 27.35
N ARG A 10 -23.96 -13.09 27.90
CA ARG A 10 -23.07 -14.16 27.42
C ARG A 10 -23.69 -14.70 26.14
N ILE A 11 -23.26 -14.18 24.99
CA ILE A 11 -23.66 -14.74 23.69
C ILE A 11 -23.01 -16.12 23.55
N PHE A 12 -23.82 -17.14 23.84
CA PHE A 12 -23.87 -18.47 23.22
C PHE A 12 -22.55 -19.09 22.72
N THR A 13 -21.87 -19.81 23.59
CA THR A 13 -20.89 -20.86 23.21
C THR A 13 -21.55 -22.11 22.61
N GLY A 14 -22.89 -22.23 22.63
CA GLY A 14 -23.64 -23.41 22.19
C GLY A 14 -24.07 -23.44 20.71
N THR A 15 -24.05 -22.31 19.99
CA THR A 15 -24.48 -22.24 18.57
C THR A 15 -23.32 -22.26 17.57
N LEU A 16 -22.11 -21.83 17.96
CA LEU A 16 -20.92 -21.88 17.11
C LEU A 16 -20.55 -23.31 16.68
N TYR A 17 -20.62 -24.28 17.59
CA TYR A 17 -20.25 -25.67 17.33
C TYR A 17 -21.22 -26.44 16.42
N ARG A 18 -22.40 -25.90 16.10
CA ARG A 18 -23.33 -26.54 15.15
C ARG A 18 -23.01 -26.26 13.69
N HIS A 19 -22.30 -25.17 13.40
CA HIS A 19 -21.91 -24.80 12.03
C HIS A 19 -20.42 -25.07 11.77
N PHE A 20 -19.61 -25.08 12.84
CA PHE A 20 -18.18 -25.36 12.76
C PHE A 20 -17.86 -26.61 13.58
N PRO A 21 -17.92 -27.81 12.96
CA PRO A 21 -17.71 -29.07 13.66
C PRO A 21 -16.27 -29.21 14.19
N THR A 22 -15.32 -28.39 13.69
CA THR A 22 -13.93 -28.38 14.10
C THR A 22 -13.43 -26.96 14.37
N ARG A 23 -12.33 -26.82 15.12
CA ARG A 23 -11.72 -25.50 15.39
C ARG A 23 -11.11 -24.90 14.13
N GLU A 24 -10.65 -25.77 13.24
CA GLU A 24 -10.13 -25.47 11.92
C GLU A 24 -11.21 -24.86 11.03
N ALA A 25 -12.41 -25.45 10.99
CA ALA A 25 -13.53 -24.90 10.21
C ALA A 25 -13.98 -23.53 10.72
N LEU A 26 -13.93 -23.30 12.04
CA LEU A 26 -14.18 -21.97 12.61
C LEU A 26 -13.07 -20.98 12.23
N ALA A 27 -11.80 -21.39 12.29
CA ALA A 27 -10.66 -20.57 11.91
C ALA A 27 -10.72 -20.17 10.43
N GLU A 28 -11.04 -21.10 9.53
CA GLU A 28 -11.23 -20.84 8.10
C GLU A 28 -12.35 -19.82 7.86
N ALA A 29 -13.49 -19.97 8.53
CA ALA A 29 -14.62 -19.04 8.39
C ALA A 29 -14.29 -17.63 8.91
N VAL A 30 -13.56 -17.53 10.03
CA VAL A 30 -13.08 -16.25 10.53
C VAL A 30 -12.09 -15.63 9.54
N TYR A 31 -11.13 -16.41 9.03
CA TYR A 31 -10.17 -15.94 8.04
C TYR A 31 -10.85 -15.42 6.77
N HIS A 32 -11.84 -16.15 6.24
CA HIS A 32 -12.62 -15.71 5.08
C HIS A 32 -13.39 -14.41 5.38
N GLY A 33 -13.94 -14.27 6.58
CA GLY A 33 -14.60 -13.03 7.01
C GLY A 33 -13.65 -11.83 7.04
N GLU A 34 -12.45 -12.02 7.59
CA GLU A 34 -11.43 -10.96 7.64
C GLU A 34 -10.98 -10.54 6.23
N VAL A 35 -10.67 -11.51 5.36
CA VAL A 35 -10.30 -11.23 3.97
C VAL A 35 -11.43 -10.54 3.22
N ALA A 36 -12.67 -11.01 3.37
CA ALA A 36 -13.83 -10.39 2.73
C ALA A 36 -14.01 -8.93 3.18
N ALA A 37 -13.81 -8.63 4.48
CA ALA A 37 -13.88 -7.28 5.01
C ALA A 37 -12.80 -6.36 4.41
N LEU A 38 -11.58 -6.88 4.18
CA LEU A 38 -10.50 -6.16 3.50
C LEU A 38 -10.83 -5.91 2.03
N CYS A 39 -11.29 -6.91 1.29
CA CYS A 39 -11.72 -6.75 -0.10
C CYS A 39 -12.88 -5.74 -0.22
N ASP A 40 -13.85 -5.79 0.68
CA ASP A 40 -14.94 -4.82 0.75
C ASP A 40 -14.44 -3.40 1.04
N ARG A 41 -13.44 -3.26 1.92
CA ARG A 41 -12.79 -1.97 2.18
C ARG A 41 -12.13 -1.43 0.93
N ALA A 42 -11.38 -2.24 0.19
CA ALA A 42 -10.78 -1.84 -1.09
C ALA A 42 -11.84 -1.32 -2.07
N ARG A 43 -12.92 -2.09 -2.28
CA ARG A 43 -14.04 -1.70 -3.16
C ARG A 43 -14.70 -0.39 -2.73
N ARG A 44 -14.96 -0.21 -1.44
CA ARG A 44 -15.54 1.05 -0.93
C ARG A 44 -14.62 2.23 -1.18
N LEU A 45 -13.33 2.10 -0.91
CA LEU A 45 -12.36 3.17 -1.11
C LEU A 45 -12.25 3.57 -2.58
N GLN A 46 -12.24 2.60 -3.50
CA GLN A 46 -12.28 2.86 -4.95
C GLN A 46 -13.53 3.64 -5.37
N ALA A 47 -14.67 3.39 -4.74
CA ALA A 47 -15.93 4.06 -5.07
C ALA A 47 -16.01 5.49 -4.49
N THR A 48 -15.28 5.79 -3.41
CA THR A 48 -15.45 7.04 -2.65
C THR A 48 -14.31 8.05 -2.80
N LEU A 49 -13.11 7.60 -3.15
CA LEU A 49 -11.91 8.44 -3.15
C LEU A 49 -11.23 8.46 -4.54
N PRO A 50 -10.45 9.51 -4.83
CA PRO A 50 -9.51 9.50 -5.95
C PRO A 50 -8.59 8.28 -5.89
N THR A 51 -8.18 7.75 -7.05
CA THR A 51 -7.49 6.45 -7.16
C THR A 51 -6.22 6.35 -6.30
N ALA A 52 -5.38 7.39 -6.30
CA ALA A 52 -4.18 7.46 -5.47
C ALA A 52 -4.48 7.56 -3.97
N GLU A 53 -5.51 8.31 -3.59
CA GLU A 53 -5.94 8.43 -2.19
C GLU A 53 -6.57 7.14 -1.67
N ALA A 54 -7.32 6.43 -2.53
CA ALA A 54 -7.89 5.13 -2.23
C ALA A 54 -6.79 4.10 -1.92
N LEU A 55 -5.75 4.03 -2.76
CA LEU A 55 -4.61 3.14 -2.54
C LEU A 55 -3.86 3.49 -1.26
N ALA A 56 -3.53 4.77 -1.04
CA ALA A 56 -2.84 5.22 0.17
C ALA A 56 -3.63 4.92 1.45
N THR A 57 -4.94 5.15 1.42
CA THR A 57 -5.85 4.89 2.55
C THR A 57 -5.99 3.39 2.80
N PHE A 58 -6.02 2.58 1.74
CA PHE A 58 -6.08 1.13 1.86
C PHE A 58 -4.80 0.58 2.49
N LEU A 59 -3.62 0.96 1.98
CA LEU A 59 -2.34 0.47 2.48
C LEU A 59 -2.05 0.87 3.93
N ARG A 60 -2.34 2.11 4.32
CA ARG A 60 -2.25 2.52 5.75
C ARG A 60 -3.23 1.72 6.61
N GLY A 61 -4.44 1.52 6.10
CA GLY A 61 -5.46 0.70 6.74
C GLY A 61 -5.08 -0.77 6.93
N MET A 62 -4.23 -1.31 6.05
CA MET A 62 -3.67 -2.66 6.21
C MET A 62 -2.71 -2.73 7.38
N VAL A 63 -1.88 -1.71 7.60
CA VAL A 63 -0.99 -1.65 8.79
C VAL A 63 -1.82 -1.64 10.06
N ASP A 64 -2.85 -0.80 10.15
CA ASP A 64 -3.76 -0.77 11.30
C ASP A 64 -4.44 -2.14 11.53
N HIS A 65 -4.83 -2.81 10.45
CA HIS A 65 -5.46 -4.13 10.52
C HIS A 65 -4.47 -5.19 11.04
N ILE A 66 -3.24 -5.20 10.54
CA ILE A 66 -2.17 -6.11 10.98
C ILE A 66 -1.87 -5.90 12.47
N ASP A 67 -1.74 -4.64 12.92
CA ASP A 67 -1.48 -4.26 14.31
C ASP A 67 -2.59 -4.79 15.25
N ALA A 68 -3.85 -4.56 14.86
CA ALA A 68 -5.00 -4.94 15.67
C ALA A 68 -5.30 -6.45 15.68
N HIS A 69 -4.96 -7.17 14.60
CA HIS A 69 -5.38 -8.56 14.40
C HIS A 69 -4.21 -9.56 14.43
N GLN A 70 -3.00 -9.15 14.83
CA GLN A 70 -1.84 -10.06 14.89
C GLN A 70 -2.06 -11.29 15.78
N GLY A 71 -2.67 -11.10 16.95
CA GLY A 71 -2.99 -12.20 17.86
C GLY A 71 -3.97 -13.20 17.26
N LEU A 72 -4.94 -12.70 16.48
CA LEU A 72 -5.87 -13.52 15.72
C LEU A 72 -5.14 -14.23 14.58
N ALA A 73 -4.37 -13.51 13.77
CA ALA A 73 -3.61 -14.06 12.65
C ALA A 73 -2.69 -15.21 13.06
N ARG A 74 -1.98 -15.09 14.20
CA ARG A 74 -1.14 -16.16 14.75
C ARG A 74 -1.95 -17.39 15.17
N THR A 75 -3.10 -17.16 15.79
CA THR A 75 -4.02 -18.24 16.20
C THR A 75 -4.56 -18.97 14.97
N LEU A 76 -5.02 -18.22 13.98
CA LEU A 76 -5.50 -18.71 12.69
C LEU A 76 -4.43 -19.52 11.95
N ALA A 77 -3.20 -19.00 11.86
CA ALA A 77 -2.09 -19.71 11.23
C ALA A 77 -1.76 -21.03 11.93
N THR A 78 -1.83 -21.07 13.26
CA THR A 78 -1.60 -22.29 14.05
C THR A 78 -2.70 -23.33 13.81
N LEU A 79 -3.96 -22.90 13.80
CA LEU A 79 -5.10 -23.80 13.61
C LEU A 79 -5.22 -24.28 12.16
N MET A 80 -4.88 -23.45 11.19
CA MET A 80 -4.98 -23.78 9.75
C MET A 80 -3.69 -24.35 9.17
N ALA A 81 -2.68 -24.70 9.98
CA ALA A 81 -1.41 -25.25 9.50
C ALA A 81 -1.57 -26.52 8.63
N ALA A 82 -2.66 -27.27 8.80
CA ALA A 82 -3.01 -28.44 8.00
C ALA A 82 -3.94 -28.15 6.80
N GLY A 83 -4.53 -26.94 6.74
CA GLY A 83 -5.54 -26.53 5.75
C GLY A 83 -5.07 -25.37 4.88
N SER A 84 -4.12 -25.64 3.98
CA SER A 84 -3.47 -24.61 3.15
C SER A 84 -4.36 -23.98 2.06
N GLY A 85 -5.48 -24.63 1.71
CA GLY A 85 -6.37 -24.19 0.62
C GLY A 85 -7.06 -22.85 0.90
N ALA A 86 -7.66 -22.70 2.09
CA ALA A 86 -8.37 -21.48 2.49
C ALA A 86 -7.42 -20.27 2.56
N LEU A 87 -6.24 -20.46 3.17
CA LEU A 87 -5.17 -19.46 3.22
C LEU A 87 -4.74 -18.99 1.82
N ALA A 88 -4.57 -19.92 0.88
CA ALA A 88 -4.19 -19.59 -0.49
C ALA A 88 -5.29 -18.83 -1.24
N GLU A 89 -6.56 -19.23 -1.05
CA GLU A 89 -7.71 -18.54 -1.66
C GLU A 89 -7.86 -17.11 -1.13
N GLY A 90 -7.81 -16.93 0.20
CA GLY A 90 -7.90 -15.60 0.81
C GLY A 90 -6.73 -14.69 0.41
N SER A 91 -5.51 -15.22 0.36
CA SER A 91 -4.34 -14.49 -0.12
C SER A 91 -4.52 -14.01 -1.56
N ARG A 92 -5.04 -14.86 -2.45
CA ARG A 92 -5.32 -14.49 -3.86
C ARG A 92 -6.41 -13.43 -3.97
N ALA A 93 -7.47 -13.53 -3.16
CA ALA A 93 -8.55 -12.54 -3.17
C ALA A 93 -8.06 -11.15 -2.73
N LEU A 94 -7.18 -11.11 -1.73
CA LEU A 94 -6.55 -9.86 -1.27
C LEU A 94 -5.57 -9.31 -2.31
N GLU A 95 -4.75 -10.16 -2.91
CA GLU A 95 -3.83 -9.79 -4.00
C GLU A 95 -4.58 -9.21 -5.20
N GLN A 96 -5.72 -9.80 -5.58
CA GLN A 96 -6.56 -9.25 -6.65
C GLN A 96 -7.12 -7.88 -6.29
N ALA A 97 -7.58 -7.67 -5.05
CA ALA A 97 -8.09 -6.37 -4.61
C ALA A 97 -7.00 -5.27 -4.65
N VAL A 98 -5.77 -5.60 -4.26
CA VAL A 98 -4.62 -4.68 -4.38
C VAL A 98 -4.27 -4.43 -5.85
N THR A 99 -4.31 -5.46 -6.68
CA THR A 99 -4.09 -5.35 -8.13
C THR A 99 -5.08 -4.39 -8.77
N ASP A 100 -6.36 -4.50 -8.43
CA ASP A 100 -7.40 -3.63 -8.95
C ASP A 100 -7.20 -2.17 -8.50
N LEU A 101 -6.77 -1.95 -7.26
CA LEU A 101 -6.44 -0.61 -6.73
C LEU A 101 -5.25 0.02 -7.48
N VAL A 102 -4.18 -0.74 -7.68
CA VAL A 102 -2.98 -0.29 -8.40
C VAL A 102 -3.32 -0.02 -9.86
N ALA A 103 -4.03 -0.93 -10.53
CA ALA A 103 -4.43 -0.77 -11.92
C ALA A 103 -5.30 0.48 -12.14
N ALA A 104 -6.23 0.78 -11.22
CA ALA A 104 -7.02 1.99 -11.26
C ALA A 104 -6.15 3.26 -11.14
N ALA A 105 -5.17 3.27 -10.23
CA ALA A 105 -4.26 4.40 -10.02
C ALA A 105 -3.26 4.61 -11.18
N VAL A 106 -2.84 3.52 -11.84
CA VAL A 106 -2.02 3.58 -13.06
C VAL A 106 -2.83 4.15 -14.22
N LYS A 107 -4.08 3.70 -14.41
CA LYS A 107 -4.97 4.19 -15.46
C LYS A 107 -5.27 5.68 -15.34
N ASP A 108 -5.37 6.18 -14.10
CA ASP A 108 -5.56 7.60 -13.79
C ASP A 108 -4.27 8.43 -13.92
N GLY A 109 -3.14 7.77 -14.18
CA GLY A 109 -1.83 8.41 -14.36
C GLY A 109 -1.17 8.91 -13.07
N ALA A 110 -1.75 8.59 -11.91
CA ALA A 110 -1.24 8.99 -10.61
C ALA A 110 -0.07 8.11 -10.13
N VAL A 111 -0.01 6.87 -10.62
CA VAL A 111 1.00 5.86 -10.26
C VAL A 111 1.82 5.46 -11.50
N ARG A 112 3.11 5.17 -11.30
CA ARG A 112 4.02 4.61 -12.32
C ARG A 112 3.56 3.21 -12.77
N ASP A 113 3.71 2.89 -14.05
CA ASP A 113 3.19 1.66 -14.68
C ASP A 113 4.19 0.50 -14.71
N ASP A 114 5.39 0.69 -14.17
CA ASP A 114 6.50 -0.26 -14.13
C ASP A 114 6.62 -1.00 -12.79
N VAL A 115 5.68 -0.79 -11.84
CA VAL A 115 5.62 -1.54 -10.58
C VAL A 115 4.40 -2.44 -10.56
N ASP A 116 4.66 -3.73 -10.42
CA ASP A 116 3.61 -4.75 -10.31
C ASP A 116 2.97 -4.78 -8.91
N ALA A 117 1.69 -5.13 -8.85
CA ALA A 117 0.94 -5.28 -7.60
C ALA A 117 1.55 -6.36 -6.70
N GLY A 118 2.23 -7.37 -7.28
CA GLY A 118 2.99 -8.36 -6.54
C GLY A 118 4.10 -7.76 -5.67
N ALA A 119 4.75 -6.66 -6.10
CA ALA A 119 5.75 -5.97 -5.30
C ALA A 119 5.12 -5.28 -4.07
N VAL A 120 3.94 -4.69 -4.22
CA VAL A 120 3.17 -4.09 -3.13
C VAL A 120 2.73 -5.16 -2.13
N MET A 121 2.24 -6.30 -2.61
CA MET A 121 1.89 -7.44 -1.76
C MET A 121 3.12 -7.99 -1.02
N MET A 122 4.27 -8.08 -1.67
CA MET A 122 5.52 -8.50 -1.02
C MET A 122 5.90 -7.57 0.15
N ALA A 123 5.74 -6.25 -0.01
CA ALA A 123 5.95 -5.30 1.07
C ALA A 123 4.97 -5.51 2.24
N LEU A 124 3.68 -5.72 1.96
CA LEU A 124 2.66 -6.01 2.98
C LEU A 124 2.95 -7.31 3.74
N HIS A 125 3.34 -8.37 3.04
CA HIS A 125 3.77 -9.63 3.67
C HIS A 125 5.00 -9.42 4.56
N GLY A 126 5.98 -8.64 4.09
CA GLY A 126 7.17 -8.29 4.87
C GLY A 126 6.83 -7.51 6.15
N ILE A 127 5.91 -6.56 6.07
CA ILE A 127 5.40 -5.81 7.24
C ILE A 127 4.74 -6.79 8.22
N GLY A 128 3.85 -7.67 7.76
CA GLY A 128 3.20 -8.66 8.63
C GLY A 128 4.19 -9.60 9.31
N ALA A 129 5.19 -10.08 8.57
CA ALA A 129 6.21 -10.99 9.09
C ALA A 129 7.14 -10.33 10.13
N ALA A 130 7.37 -9.01 10.01
CA ALA A 130 8.25 -8.26 10.89
C ALA A 130 7.55 -7.71 12.16
N HIS A 131 6.31 -8.13 12.45
CA HIS A 131 5.52 -7.58 13.57
C HIS A 131 6.23 -7.66 14.93
N ASP A 132 7.06 -8.67 15.18
CA ASP A 132 7.74 -8.83 16.47
C ASP A 132 8.84 -7.77 16.74
N ARG A 133 9.06 -6.83 15.81
CA ARG A 133 10.03 -5.74 16.01
C ARG A 133 9.51 -4.69 17.01
N PRO A 134 10.36 -4.18 17.93
CA PRO A 134 9.94 -3.23 18.96
C PRO A 134 9.48 -1.88 18.42
N ALA A 135 9.99 -1.47 17.24
CA ALA A 135 9.59 -0.24 16.55
C ALA A 135 8.68 -0.51 15.34
N TRP A 136 8.04 -1.69 15.28
CA TRP A 136 7.35 -2.19 14.10
C TRP A 136 6.37 -1.19 13.51
N ARG A 137 5.54 -0.53 14.32
CA ARG A 137 4.53 0.40 13.81
C ARG A 137 5.15 1.58 13.05
N ALA A 138 6.15 2.22 13.64
CA ALA A 138 6.83 3.35 13.00
C ALA A 138 7.58 2.90 11.73
N GLU A 139 8.19 1.71 11.76
CA GLU A 139 8.88 1.13 10.60
C GLU A 139 7.88 0.76 9.48
N ALA A 140 6.72 0.18 9.82
CA ALA A 140 5.67 -0.18 8.87
C ALA A 140 5.06 1.06 8.19
N ASP A 141 4.77 2.12 8.96
CA ASP A 141 4.30 3.40 8.42
C ASP A 141 5.35 4.02 7.48
N GLY A 142 6.64 3.89 7.83
CA GLY A 142 7.76 4.31 6.99
C GLY A 142 7.86 3.51 5.68
N VAL A 143 7.72 2.18 5.73
CA VAL A 143 7.71 1.32 4.54
C VAL A 143 6.54 1.66 3.63
N ILE A 144 5.33 1.84 4.17
CA ILE A 144 4.16 2.21 3.36
C ILE A 144 4.34 3.60 2.72
N THR A 145 4.93 4.54 3.46
CA THR A 145 5.25 5.86 2.90
C THR A 145 6.26 5.73 1.76
N LEU A 146 7.31 4.93 1.93
CA LEU A 146 8.30 4.66 0.89
C LEU A 146 7.70 3.99 -0.35
N VAL A 147 6.80 3.02 -0.16
CA VAL A 147 6.08 2.36 -1.25
C VAL A 147 5.20 3.38 -1.98
N LEU A 148 4.42 4.18 -1.26
CA LEU A 148 3.56 5.20 -1.87
C LEU A 148 4.35 6.28 -2.62
N ASP A 149 5.45 6.76 -2.04
CA ASP A 149 6.32 7.75 -2.67
C ASP A 149 7.03 7.15 -3.90
N GLY A 150 7.47 5.89 -3.82
CA GLY A 150 8.10 5.17 -4.92
C GLY A 150 7.14 4.80 -6.04
N LEU A 151 5.84 4.69 -5.77
CA LEU A 151 4.77 4.46 -6.73
C LEU A 151 4.31 5.74 -7.44
N ARG A 152 4.55 6.93 -6.86
CA ARG A 152 4.20 8.18 -7.53
C ARG A 152 4.96 8.28 -8.84
N ARG A 153 4.25 8.67 -9.90
CA ARG A 153 4.89 9.00 -11.17
C ARG A 153 5.81 10.20 -10.93
N SER A 154 7.12 9.97 -10.96
CA SER A 154 8.10 11.07 -10.99
C SER A 154 7.76 11.94 -12.20
N GLY A 155 7.32 13.17 -11.95
CA GLY A 155 7.18 14.16 -13.00
C GLY A 155 8.48 14.21 -13.77
N SER A 156 8.40 14.10 -15.09
CA SER A 156 9.51 14.15 -16.02
C SER A 156 10.44 15.32 -15.70
N GLY A 157 11.55 15.02 -15.04
CA GLY A 157 12.59 15.97 -14.71
C GLY A 157 13.87 15.64 -15.45
N ASP A 158 13.82 15.57 -16.79
CA ASP A 158 15.05 15.75 -17.60
C ASP A 158 14.77 16.22 -19.03
N GLY A 159 14.09 17.37 -19.13
CA GLY A 159 13.83 18.06 -20.39
C GLY A 159 14.34 19.50 -20.46
N GLN A 160 15.17 19.96 -19.51
CA GLN A 160 15.73 21.32 -19.56
C GLN A 160 17.00 21.46 -18.70
N ARG A 161 18.12 20.90 -19.16
CA ARG A 161 19.45 21.46 -18.89
C ARG A 161 20.19 21.62 -20.22
N GLU A 162 20.06 22.83 -20.75
CA GLU A 162 21.10 23.54 -21.51
C GLU A 162 21.56 22.89 -22.83
N HIS A 163 20.64 22.86 -23.80
CA HIS A 163 20.97 23.00 -25.22
C HIS A 163 20.94 24.50 -25.62
N GLU A 164 21.63 25.37 -24.86
CA GLU A 164 21.76 26.80 -25.16
C GLU A 164 23.21 27.27 -24.97
N GLN A 165 24.14 26.68 -25.73
CA GLN A 165 25.47 27.27 -25.99
C GLN A 165 25.88 27.27 -27.46
N ASP A 166 25.00 26.88 -28.39
CA ASP A 166 25.36 26.78 -29.80
C ASP A 166 24.32 27.46 -30.70
N SER A 167 24.23 28.80 -30.64
CA SER A 167 23.87 29.68 -31.77
C SER A 167 23.55 31.11 -31.32
N ALA A 168 24.60 31.90 -31.11
CA ALA A 168 24.50 33.34 -31.26
C ALA A 168 25.74 33.87 -32.01
N GLY A 169 25.63 33.91 -33.34
CA GLY A 169 26.13 35.07 -34.08
C GLY A 169 27.51 34.97 -34.74
N THR A 170 27.66 34.07 -35.70
CA THR A 170 28.50 34.37 -36.87
C THR A 170 27.75 35.39 -37.73
N ALA A 171 28.16 36.66 -37.71
CA ALA A 171 28.54 37.45 -38.90
C ALA A 171 28.33 38.98 -38.76
N LEU A 172 29.43 39.69 -39.11
CA LEU A 172 29.51 40.99 -39.78
C LEU A 172 29.10 42.27 -39.02
N ARG A 173 30.13 43.02 -38.55
CA ARG A 173 30.37 44.38 -39.06
C ARG A 173 31.87 44.66 -39.20
N ARG A 174 32.27 45.07 -40.41
CA ARG A 174 33.59 45.59 -40.74
C ARG A 174 33.73 47.05 -40.29
N HIS A 175 34.98 47.46 -40.06
CA HIS A 175 35.59 48.81 -40.27
C HIS A 175 35.81 49.72 -39.04
N PRO A 176 36.81 50.65 -39.00
CA PRO A 176 38.24 50.63 -39.39
C PRO A 176 39.21 50.88 -38.19
N LEU A 177 40.52 50.75 -38.46
CA LEU A 177 41.67 51.07 -37.59
C LEU A 177 41.89 52.59 -37.37
N PRO A 178 42.28 53.04 -36.16
CA PRO A 178 43.10 54.24 -35.95
C PRO A 178 44.48 53.95 -35.28
N PRO A 179 45.45 54.89 -35.36
CA PRO A 179 46.90 54.64 -35.40
C PRO A 179 47.61 54.66 -34.01
N PRO A 180 48.96 54.49 -33.92
CA PRO A 180 49.64 53.90 -32.76
C PRO A 180 50.01 54.91 -31.65
N ALA A 181 50.11 54.40 -30.41
CA ALA A 181 50.71 55.12 -29.28
C ALA A 181 52.07 54.49 -28.94
N GLY A 182 53.13 55.31 -29.03
CA GLY A 182 54.50 54.92 -28.75
C GLY A 182 54.87 54.91 -27.25
N GLY A 183 56.13 54.51 -27.00
CA GLY A 183 56.81 54.52 -25.70
C GLY A 183 56.85 53.10 -25.09
N GLN A 184 58.00 52.44 -24.92
CA GLN A 184 59.40 52.84 -24.80
C GLN A 184 60.31 51.74 -25.35
#